data_AF-M4CFY1-F1
#
_entry.id   AF-M4CFY1-F1
#
_cell.length_a   1.000
_cell.length_b   1.000
_cell.length_c   1.000
_cell.angle_alpha   90.00
_cell.angle_beta   90.00
_cell.angle_gamma   90.00
#
_symmetry.space_group_name_H-M   'P 1'
#
loop_
_entity.id
_entity.type
_entity.pdbx_description
1 polymer ?
#
loop_
_entity_poly.entity_id
_entity_poly.type
_entity_poly.pdbx_seq_one_letter_code
_entity_poly.pdbx_strand_id
1 'polypeptide(L)'
;MGPDYSYSQPSQSEEHRGDDSDSDNNEIEALIQQDQAQLEYVNAQEFVYPPQPEVEFGFPQTCYCGSQPQIATSYSTTDPGRRYYTCTNVDDGECHVWKWWDEAVMEEMRVRDRQTLQLAEKVDSLNFLSDYETDQKLVRLENMVCELAKNKSRSSFDYFVAVMVMVLIFIGIVLIFI
;
A
#
# COMPACT_ATOMS: atom_id res chain seq x y z
N MET A 1 14.81 35.82 -15.91
CA MET A 1 15.19 35.99 -14.50
C MET A 1 14.40 34.95 -13.72
N GLY A 2 15.00 33.79 -13.47
CA GLY A 2 14.40 32.71 -12.67
C GLY A 2 15.01 32.75 -11.26
N PRO A 3 14.22 32.56 -10.19
CA PRO A 3 14.78 32.49 -8.84
C PRO A 3 15.60 31.21 -8.70
N ASP A 4 16.89 31.37 -8.37
CA ASP A 4 17.77 30.28 -7.96
C ASP A 4 17.35 29.82 -6.56
N TYR A 5 16.73 28.64 -6.48
CA TYR A 5 16.43 28.01 -5.20
C TYR A 5 17.70 27.30 -4.71
N SER A 6 18.46 27.98 -3.86
CA SER A 6 19.58 27.40 -3.13
C SER A 6 19.05 26.61 -1.93
N TYR A 7 18.99 25.29 -2.07
CA TYR A 7 18.64 24.40 -0.97
C TYR A 7 19.86 24.24 -0.04
N SER A 8 19.79 24.86 1.14
CA SER A 8 20.78 24.63 2.19
C SER A 8 20.31 23.45 3.03
N GLN A 9 20.88 22.27 2.75
CA GLN A 9 20.62 21.06 3.52
C GLN A 9 21.22 21.25 4.93
N PRO A 10 20.43 21.21 6.01
CA PRO A 10 20.97 21.34 7.35
C PRO A 10 21.83 20.10 7.65
N SER A 11 23.15 20.30 7.76
CA SER A 11 24.08 19.28 8.20
C SER A 11 23.82 19.02 9.69
N GLN A 12 23.11 17.93 10.00
CA GLN A 12 23.11 17.41 11.37
C GLN A 12 24.47 16.77 11.61
N SER A 13 25.30 17.49 12.35
CA SER A 13 26.59 17.01 12.86
C SER A 13 26.32 15.93 13.90
N GLU A 14 26.72 14.69 13.60
CA GLU A 14 26.83 13.65 14.61
C GLU A 14 28.05 13.94 15.50
N GLU A 15 27.82 14.72 16.57
CA GLU A 15 28.75 14.84 17.68
C GLU A 15 28.06 14.38 18.97
N HIS A 16 28.30 13.09 19.26
CA HIS A 16 28.63 12.56 20.58
C HIS A 16 27.70 12.86 21.78
N ARG A 17 27.15 11.76 22.32
CA ARG A 17 27.16 11.37 23.76
C ARG A 17 25.86 11.52 24.53
N GLY A 18 25.31 10.34 24.87
CA GLY A 18 24.85 10.03 26.22
C GLY A 18 23.35 10.22 26.48
N ASP A 19 22.71 9.10 26.80
CA ASP A 19 21.72 8.95 27.89
C ASP A 19 20.61 10.02 27.96
N ASP A 20 19.43 9.71 27.40
CA ASP A 20 18.07 10.04 27.91
C ASP A 20 17.02 9.77 26.81
N SER A 21 16.70 8.49 26.62
CA SER A 21 15.92 7.95 25.49
C SER A 21 14.38 8.11 25.57
N ASP A 22 13.89 9.07 26.35
CA ASP A 22 12.45 9.30 26.53
C ASP A 22 11.98 10.67 25.99
N SER A 23 12.87 11.65 25.78
CA SER A 23 12.47 13.00 25.37
C SER A 23 12.10 13.09 23.88
N ASP A 24 12.86 12.43 23.00
CA ASP A 24 12.71 12.59 21.54
C ASP A 24 11.48 11.88 20.98
N ASN A 25 11.06 10.78 21.60
CA ASN A 25 9.84 10.05 21.19
C ASN A 25 8.58 10.89 21.42
N ASN A 26 8.56 11.69 22.51
CA ASN A 26 7.46 12.59 22.83
C ASN A 26 7.35 13.77 21.84
N GLU A 27 8.49 14.26 21.31
CA GLU A 27 8.50 15.32 20.31
C GLU A 27 7.98 14.84 18.96
N ILE A 28 8.39 13.65 18.53
CA ILE A 28 7.90 13.03 17.29
C ILE A 28 6.40 12.74 17.38
N GLU A 29 5.93 12.22 18.51
CA GLU A 29 4.50 11.95 18.72
C GLU A 29 3.66 13.24 18.70
N ALA A 30 4.17 14.33 19.29
CA ALA A 30 3.52 15.64 19.24
C ALA A 30 3.43 16.20 17.81
N LEU A 31 4.48 16.02 16.99
CA LEU A 31 4.49 16.43 15.59
C LEU A 31 3.48 15.63 14.75
N ILE A 32 3.40 14.31 14.96
CA ILE A 32 2.42 13.44 14.29
C ILE A 32 1.00 13.88 14.63
N GLN A 33 0.73 14.18 15.91
CA GLN A 33 -0.59 14.58 16.36
C GLN A 33 -1.00 15.96 15.81
N GLN A 34 -0.03 16.88 15.68
CA GLN A 34 -0.26 18.18 15.06
C GLN A 34 -0.55 18.05 13.55
N ASP A 35 0.13 17.16 12.83
CA ASP A 35 -0.10 16.92 11.41
C ASP A 35 -1.48 16.29 11.17
N GLN A 36 -1.86 15.32 12.00
CA GLN A 36 -3.21 14.73 12.00
C GLN A 36 -4.31 15.78 12.22
N ALA A 37 -4.13 16.68 13.19
CA ALA A 37 -5.11 17.74 13.45
C ALA A 37 -5.23 18.74 12.29
N GLN A 38 -4.12 19.05 11.60
CA GLN A 38 -4.15 19.89 10.40
C GLN A 38 -4.86 19.19 9.24
N LEU A 39 -4.61 17.90 9.03
CA LEU A 39 -5.30 17.10 8.01
C LEU A 39 -6.81 17.03 8.28
N GLU A 40 -7.23 16.82 9.52
CA GLU A 40 -8.65 16.85 9.90
C GLU A 40 -9.30 18.21 9.62
N TYR A 41 -8.61 19.31 9.93
CA TYR A 41 -9.11 20.66 9.65
C TYR A 41 -9.22 20.94 8.14
N VAL A 42 -8.22 20.54 7.36
CA VAL A 42 -8.21 20.69 5.89
C VAL A 42 -9.29 19.80 5.25
N ASN A 43 -9.49 18.58 5.77
CA ASN A 43 -10.51 17.66 5.28
C ASN A 43 -11.93 18.14 5.64
N ALA A 44 -12.12 18.71 6.83
CA ALA A 44 -13.39 19.36 7.21
C ALA A 44 -13.69 20.61 6.37
N GLN A 45 -12.66 21.28 5.85
CA GLN A 45 -12.77 22.28 4.79
C GLN A 45 -12.76 21.64 3.40
N GLU A 46 -13.47 20.53 3.21
CA GLU A 46 -13.61 19.86 1.93
C GLU A 46 -14.03 20.90 0.88
N PHE A 47 -13.06 21.34 0.06
CA PHE A 47 -13.33 22.24 -1.05
C PHE A 47 -14.10 21.40 -2.06
N VAL A 48 -15.42 21.40 -1.93
CA VAL A 48 -16.32 20.75 -2.88
C VAL A 48 -16.15 21.53 -4.18
N TYR A 49 -15.28 21.03 -5.04
CA TYR A 49 -15.16 21.52 -6.39
C TYR A 49 -16.57 21.43 -7.00
N PRO A 50 -17.13 22.53 -7.53
CA PRO A 50 -18.38 22.44 -8.27
C PRO A 50 -18.19 21.36 -9.35
N PRO A 51 -19.21 20.53 -9.62
CA PRO A 51 -19.11 19.51 -10.64
C PRO A 51 -18.62 20.20 -11.90
N GLN A 52 -17.42 19.82 -12.33
CA GLN A 52 -16.88 20.37 -13.56
C GLN A 52 -17.91 20.03 -14.65
N PRO A 53 -18.21 20.97 -15.57
CA PRO A 53 -19.05 20.62 -16.71
C PRO A 53 -18.51 19.32 -17.30
N GLU A 54 -19.40 18.41 -17.70
CA GLU A 54 -19.06 17.11 -18.28
C GLU A 54 -18.27 17.34 -19.59
N VAL A 55 -17.00 17.72 -19.46
CA VAL A 55 -16.03 17.66 -20.54
C VAL A 55 -15.86 16.17 -20.76
N GLU A 56 -16.21 15.71 -21.95
CA GLU A 56 -16.05 14.32 -22.36
C GLU A 56 -14.55 13.99 -22.37
N PHE A 57 -14.04 13.64 -21.18
CA PHE A 57 -12.64 13.29 -20.96
C PHE A 57 -12.37 11.91 -21.55
N GLY A 58 -11.23 11.79 -22.20
CA GLY A 58 -10.78 10.56 -22.83
C GLY A 58 -11.21 10.40 -24.29
N PHE A 59 -11.38 9.15 -24.71
CA PHE A 59 -11.67 8.85 -26.12
C PHE A 59 -13.12 9.17 -26.47
N PRO A 60 -13.39 10.01 -27.49
CA PRO A 60 -14.76 10.25 -27.92
C PRO A 60 -15.38 8.95 -28.45
N GLN A 61 -16.49 8.52 -27.86
CA GLN A 61 -17.17 7.28 -28.24
C GLN A 61 -18.21 7.50 -29.33
N THR A 62 -18.84 8.67 -29.36
CA THR A 62 -19.93 8.99 -30.28
C THR A 62 -19.86 10.47 -30.65
N CYS A 63 -20.10 10.82 -31.91
CA CYS A 63 -20.21 12.20 -32.34
C CYS A 63 -21.56 12.80 -31.92
N TYR A 64 -21.68 14.12 -31.84
CA TYR A 64 -22.94 14.82 -31.54
C TYR A 64 -24.09 14.48 -32.51
N CYS A 65 -23.78 14.09 -33.75
CA CYS A 65 -24.77 13.62 -34.73
C CYS A 65 -25.15 12.13 -34.57
N GLY A 66 -24.62 11.43 -33.55
CA GLY A 66 -24.87 10.01 -33.28
C GLY A 66 -24.00 9.04 -34.09
N SER A 67 -23.14 9.54 -34.98
CA SER A 67 -22.22 8.69 -35.77
C SER A 67 -20.95 8.33 -34.99
N GLN A 68 -20.25 7.28 -35.43
CA GLN A 68 -19.00 6.85 -34.80
C GLN A 68 -17.82 7.75 -35.22
N PRO A 69 -17.02 8.28 -34.26
CA PRO A 69 -15.84 9.08 -34.56
C PRO A 69 -14.78 8.27 -35.32
N GLN A 70 -14.11 8.89 -36.28
CA GLN A 70 -13.01 8.32 -37.06
C GLN A 70 -11.69 9.01 -36.75
N ILE A 71 -10.57 8.30 -36.91
CA ILE A 71 -9.24 8.88 -36.73
C ILE A 71 -8.70 9.32 -38.08
N ALA A 72 -8.42 10.61 -38.23
CA ALA A 72 -7.77 11.21 -39.38
C ALA A 72 -6.33 11.62 -39.05
N THR A 73 -5.54 11.82 -40.10
CA THR A 73 -4.15 12.32 -39.99
C THR A 73 -4.12 13.76 -40.47
N SER A 74 -3.51 14.64 -39.68
CA SER A 74 -3.27 16.04 -40.02
C SER A 74 -2.18 16.12 -41.08
N TYR A 75 -2.49 16.85 -42.16
CA TYR A 75 -1.54 17.21 -43.20
C TYR A 75 -1.16 18.70 -43.12
N SER A 76 -1.45 19.35 -41.98
CA SER A 76 -1.07 20.74 -41.77
C SER A 76 0.44 20.89 -41.68
N THR A 77 0.93 22.09 -41.99
CA THR A 77 2.36 22.43 -41.85
C THR A 77 2.80 22.51 -40.38
N THR A 78 1.87 22.83 -39.47
CA THR A 78 2.13 22.96 -38.04
C THR A 78 2.20 21.61 -37.34
N ASP A 79 1.29 20.68 -37.68
CA ASP A 79 1.18 19.36 -37.05
C ASP A 79 1.15 18.23 -38.10
N PRO A 80 2.20 18.08 -38.93
CA PRO A 80 2.23 17.07 -39.98
C PRO A 80 2.27 15.65 -39.38
N GLY A 81 1.35 14.79 -39.81
CA GLY A 81 1.27 13.39 -39.37
C GLY A 81 0.57 13.20 -38.01
N ARG A 82 0.19 14.27 -37.30
CA ARG A 82 -0.52 14.17 -36.01
C ARG A 82 -1.94 13.64 -36.23
N ARG A 83 -2.43 12.74 -35.38
CA ARG A 83 -3.75 12.11 -35.53
C ARG A 83 -4.82 12.81 -34.69
N TYR A 84 -6.04 12.90 -35.19
CA TYR A 84 -7.18 13.47 -34.49
C TYR A 84 -8.47 12.69 -34.77
N TYR A 85 -9.41 12.73 -33.82
CA TYR A 85 -10.77 12.26 -34.00
C TYR A 85 -11.60 13.27 -34.78
N THR A 86 -12.40 12.80 -35.74
CA THR A 86 -13.30 13.59 -36.58
C THR A 86 -14.57 12.81 -36.92
N CYS A 87 -15.56 13.47 -37.50
CA CYS A 87 -16.78 12.85 -37.98
C CYS A 87 -16.81 12.73 -39.51
N THR A 88 -17.50 11.72 -40.04
CA THR A 88 -17.77 11.59 -41.49
C THR A 88 -18.63 12.74 -42.03
N ASN A 89 -19.51 13.29 -41.20
CA ASN A 89 -20.46 14.32 -41.60
C ASN A 89 -19.94 15.73 -41.29
N VAL A 90 -18.65 15.91 -41.02
CA VAL A 90 -18.06 17.19 -40.60
C VAL A 90 -18.37 18.37 -41.53
N ASP A 91 -18.67 18.11 -42.80
CA ASP A 91 -18.97 19.10 -43.83
C ASP A 91 -20.45 19.53 -43.90
N ASP A 92 -21.33 19.00 -43.05
CA ASP A 92 -22.77 19.33 -43.05
C ASP A 92 -23.11 20.69 -42.40
N GLY A 93 -22.11 21.36 -41.81
CA GLY A 93 -22.26 22.66 -41.15
C GLY A 93 -22.72 22.60 -39.70
N GLU A 94 -22.94 21.41 -39.13
CA GLU A 94 -23.22 21.22 -37.70
C GLU A 94 -21.94 21.05 -36.87
N CYS A 95 -22.08 21.07 -35.54
CA CYS A 95 -20.95 20.86 -34.64
C CYS A 95 -20.66 19.35 -34.54
N HIS A 96 -19.44 18.95 -34.93
CA HIS A 96 -18.98 17.57 -34.87
C HIS A 96 -17.80 17.42 -33.93
N VAL A 97 -17.57 16.17 -33.52
CA VAL A 97 -16.42 15.81 -32.69
C VAL A 97 -15.12 16.18 -33.39
N TRP A 98 -14.26 16.91 -32.68
CA TRP A 98 -12.88 17.14 -33.07
C TRP A 98 -12.02 17.09 -31.80
N LYS A 99 -11.02 16.21 -31.78
CA LYS A 99 -10.11 16.08 -30.63
C LYS A 99 -8.80 15.46 -31.06
N TRP A 100 -7.67 15.97 -30.57
CA TRP A 100 -6.40 15.33 -30.85
C TRP A 100 -6.30 13.94 -30.21
N TRP A 101 -5.73 13.00 -30.94
CA TRP A 101 -5.63 11.61 -30.47
C TRP A 101 -4.71 11.49 -29.26
N ASP A 102 -3.57 12.19 -29.27
CA ASP A 102 -2.60 12.20 -28.16
C ASP A 102 -3.16 12.84 -26.89
N GLU A 103 -3.95 13.90 -27.02
CA GLU A 103 -4.67 14.52 -25.90
C GLU A 103 -5.68 13.54 -25.29
N ALA A 104 -6.49 12.86 -26.13
CA ALA A 104 -7.42 11.83 -25.67
C ALA A 104 -6.70 10.66 -24.97
N VAL A 105 -5.56 10.20 -25.51
CA VAL A 105 -4.73 9.16 -24.87
C VAL A 105 -4.18 9.63 -23.52
N MET A 106 -3.69 10.87 -23.45
CA MET A 106 -3.10 11.41 -22.23
C MET A 106 -4.14 11.60 -21.12
N GLU A 107 -5.37 11.99 -21.48
CA GLU A 107 -6.48 12.06 -20.55
C GLU A 107 -6.86 10.69 -19.97
N GLU A 108 -6.96 9.66 -20.82
CA GLU A 108 -7.23 8.28 -20.40
C GLU A 108 -6.13 7.72 -19.49
N MET A 109 -4.88 8.02 -19.81
CA MET A 109 -3.73 7.60 -19.00
C MET A 109 -3.77 8.25 -17.62
N ARG A 110 -4.06 9.56 -17.53
CA ARG A 110 -4.19 10.25 -16.24
C ARG A 110 -5.29 9.68 -15.34
N VAL A 111 -6.39 9.21 -15.92
CA VAL A 111 -7.48 8.57 -15.17
C VAL A 111 -7.05 7.18 -14.68
N ARG A 112 -6.37 6.40 -15.52
CA ARG A 112 -5.88 5.06 -15.18
C ARG A 112 -4.77 5.10 -14.12
N ASP A 113 -3.87 6.07 -14.18
CA ASP A 113 -2.76 6.22 -13.23
C ASP A 113 -3.25 6.44 -11.79
N ARG A 114 -4.41 7.08 -11.60
CA ARG A 114 -5.03 7.22 -10.28
C ARG A 114 -5.55 5.89 -9.74
N GLN A 115 -6.07 5.03 -10.61
CA GLN A 115 -6.60 3.72 -10.22
C GLN A 115 -5.48 2.72 -9.91
N THR A 116 -4.36 2.77 -10.65
CA THR A 116 -3.20 1.91 -10.38
C THR A 116 -2.52 2.26 -9.07
N LEU A 117 -2.42 3.55 -8.73
CA LEU A 117 -1.88 4.00 -7.44
C LEU A 117 -2.73 3.52 -6.27
N GLN A 118 -4.06 3.71 -6.34
CA GLN A 118 -4.98 3.25 -5.29
C GLN A 118 -5.02 1.72 -5.17
N LEU A 119 -4.80 0.99 -6.26
CA LEU A 119 -4.73 -0.46 -6.25
C LEU A 119 -3.43 -0.94 -5.59
N ALA A 120 -2.29 -0.30 -5.87
CA ALA A 120 -1.01 -0.62 -5.25
C ALA A 120 -1.07 -0.41 -3.73
N GLU A 121 -1.59 0.72 -3.27
CA GLU A 121 -1.74 1.03 -1.84
C GLU A 121 -2.62 0.00 -1.11
N LYS A 122 -3.72 -0.44 -1.73
CA LYS A 122 -4.59 -1.47 -1.16
C LYS A 122 -3.93 -2.83 -1.11
N VAL A 123 -3.13 -3.19 -2.12
CA VAL A 123 -2.36 -4.44 -2.13
C VAL A 123 -1.31 -4.42 -1.02
N ASP A 124 -0.58 -3.33 -0.86
CA ASP A 124 0.43 -3.19 0.19
C ASP A 124 -0.20 -3.25 1.60
N SER A 125 -1.34 -2.58 1.79
CA SER A 125 -2.10 -2.63 3.05
C SER A 125 -2.59 -4.05 3.39
N LEU A 126 -3.09 -4.78 2.39
CA LEU A 126 -3.52 -6.18 2.57
C LEU A 126 -2.34 -7.11 2.87
N ASN A 127 -1.20 -6.89 2.22
CA ASN A 127 -0.01 -7.69 2.45
C ASN A 127 0.51 -7.49 3.88
N PHE A 128 0.55 -6.24 4.37
CA PHE A 128 0.92 -5.94 5.75
C PHE A 128 0.02 -6.63 6.78
N LEU A 129 -1.30 -6.62 6.57
CA LEU A 129 -2.24 -7.31 7.47
C LEU A 129 -2.07 -8.84 7.44
N SER A 130 -1.83 -9.39 6.24
CA SER A 130 -1.55 -10.82 6.07
C SER A 130 -0.28 -11.23 6.81
N ASP A 131 0.81 -10.46 6.65
CA ASP A 131 2.09 -10.74 7.30
C ASP A 131 1.93 -10.74 8.83
N TYR A 132 1.27 -9.71 9.38
CA TYR A 132 0.95 -9.65 10.82
C TYR A 132 0.14 -10.86 11.31
N GLU A 133 -0.88 -11.29 10.57
CA GLU A 133 -1.68 -12.47 10.93
C GLU A 133 -0.84 -13.76 10.89
N THR A 134 0.03 -13.91 9.89
CA THR A 134 0.92 -15.06 9.77
C THR A 134 1.94 -15.13 10.89
N ASP A 135 2.57 -14.00 11.24
CA ASP A 135 3.51 -13.90 12.35
C ASP A 135 2.83 -14.22 13.68
N GLN A 136 1.62 -13.69 13.90
CA GLN A 136 0.85 -14.00 15.10
C GLN A 136 0.53 -15.51 15.21
N LYS A 137 0.14 -16.14 14.11
CA LYS A 137 -0.13 -17.60 14.06
C LYS A 137 1.15 -18.40 14.30
N LEU A 138 2.29 -17.95 13.76
CA LEU A 138 3.59 -18.60 13.92
C LEU A 138 4.03 -18.57 15.39
N VAL A 139 3.95 -17.42 16.06
CA VAL A 139 4.26 -17.29 17.49
C VAL A 139 3.35 -18.18 18.35
N ARG A 140 2.05 -18.25 18.04
CA ARG A 140 1.12 -19.14 18.76
C ARG A 140 1.49 -20.61 18.56
N LEU A 141 1.85 -21.00 17.33
CA LEU A 141 2.25 -22.36 17.02
C LEU A 141 3.55 -22.73 17.73
N GLU A 142 4.55 -21.84 17.72
CA GLU A 142 5.81 -22.02 18.41
C GLU A 142 5.60 -22.22 19.93
N ASN A 143 4.74 -21.40 20.54
CA ASN A 143 4.44 -21.54 21.96
C ASN A 143 3.78 -22.89 22.29
N MET A 144 2.83 -23.34 21.47
CA MET A 144 2.21 -24.68 21.64
C MET A 144 3.23 -25.81 21.48
N VAL A 145 4.16 -25.70 20.52
CA VAL A 145 5.22 -26.70 20.31
C VAL A 145 6.18 -26.73 21.49
N CYS A 146 6.56 -25.57 22.04
CA CYS A 146 7.38 -25.47 23.25
C CYS A 146 6.69 -26.11 24.47
N GLU A 147 5.39 -25.87 24.67
CA GLU A 147 4.63 -26.51 25.76
C GLU A 147 4.54 -28.04 25.60
N LEU A 148 4.30 -28.52 24.37
CA LEU A 148 4.31 -29.96 24.05
C LEU A 148 5.69 -30.59 24.27
N ALA A 149 6.77 -29.92 23.90
CA ALA A 149 8.12 -30.42 24.14
C ALA A 149 8.43 -30.51 25.65
N LYS A 150 8.01 -29.49 26.43
CA LYS A 150 8.20 -29.42 27.87
C LYS A 150 7.36 -30.43 28.63
N ASN A 151 6.10 -30.66 28.24
CA ASN A 151 5.25 -31.65 28.88
C ASN A 151 5.71 -33.09 28.60
N LYS A 152 6.24 -33.34 27.39
CA LYS A 152 6.76 -34.65 26.99
C LYS A 152 8.03 -34.99 27.75
N SER A 153 8.94 -34.03 27.93
CA SER A 153 10.17 -34.26 28.70
C SER A 153 9.87 -34.51 30.17
N ARG A 154 8.96 -33.73 30.78
CA ARG A 154 8.52 -33.93 32.16
C ARG A 154 7.86 -35.30 32.35
N SER A 155 6.92 -35.65 31.48
CA SER A 155 6.25 -36.96 31.55
C SER A 155 7.20 -38.13 31.35
N SER A 156 8.17 -38.01 30.43
CA SER A 156 9.17 -39.06 30.21
C SER A 156 10.10 -39.23 31.42
N PHE A 157 10.50 -38.12 32.05
CA PHE A 157 11.33 -38.15 33.25
C PHE A 157 10.57 -38.77 34.44
N ASP A 158 9.32 -38.35 34.66
CA ASP A 158 8.47 -38.89 35.72
C ASP A 158 8.27 -40.41 35.56
N TYR A 159 8.04 -40.89 34.34
CA TYR A 159 7.94 -42.32 34.05
C TYR A 159 9.25 -43.07 34.33
N PHE A 160 10.39 -42.50 33.92
CA PHE A 160 11.70 -43.12 34.15
C PHE A 160 12.01 -43.25 35.65
N VAL A 161 11.74 -42.20 36.43
CA VAL A 161 11.92 -42.22 37.90
C VAL A 161 11.01 -43.26 38.55
N ALA A 162 9.73 -43.32 38.15
CA ALA A 162 8.78 -44.29 38.69
C ALA A 162 9.23 -45.74 38.44
N VAL A 163 9.70 -46.07 37.23
CA VAL A 163 10.22 -47.41 36.90
C VAL A 163 11.46 -47.73 37.73
N MET A 164 12.39 -46.79 37.88
CA MET A 164 13.61 -47.00 38.68
C MET A 164 13.30 -47.30 40.15
N VAL A 165 12.35 -46.59 40.76
CA VAL A 165 11.92 -46.84 42.15
C VAL A 165 11.31 -48.24 42.29
N MET A 166 10.45 -48.65 41.35
CA MET A 166 9.85 -49.99 41.37
C MET A 166 10.91 -51.10 41.29
N VAL A 167 11.91 -50.96 40.43
CA VAL A 167 13.01 -51.93 40.29
C VAL A 167 13.79 -52.08 41.61
N LEU A 168 14.10 -50.97 42.28
CA LEU A 168 14.80 -51.00 43.58
C LEU A 168 13.98 -51.72 44.66
N ILE A 169 12.66 -51.51 44.69
CA ILE A 169 11.76 -52.22 45.61
C ILE A 169 11.81 -53.73 45.34
N PHE A 170 11.73 -54.15 44.08
CA PHE A 170 11.82 -55.57 43.72
C PHE A 170 13.15 -56.20 44.13
N ILE A 171 14.27 -55.51 43.91
CA ILE A 171 15.60 -55.99 44.34
C ILE A 171 15.65 -56.16 45.86
N GLY A 172 15.15 -55.19 46.62
CA GLY A 172 15.10 -55.26 48.08
C GLY A 172 14.27 -56.44 48.58
N ILE A 173 13.11 -56.69 47.96
CA ILE A 173 12.26 -57.84 48.30
C ILE A 173 13.02 -59.16 48.06
N VAL A 174 13.66 -59.33 46.90
CA VAL A 174 14.41 -60.57 46.58
C VAL A 174 15.54 -60.83 47.57
N LEU A 175 16.28 -59.78 47.99
CA LEU A 175 17.35 -59.91 48.98
C LEU A 175 16.85 -60.29 50.38
N ILE A 176 15.59 -60.01 50.72
CA ILE A 176 14.99 -60.45 52.00
C ILE A 176 14.66 -61.95 51.99
N PHE A 177 14.37 -62.51 50.81
CA PHE A 177 13.96 -63.90 50.63
C PHE A 177 15.12 -64.86 50.32
N ILE A 178 16.35 -64.36 50.17
CA ILE A 178 17.60 -65.13 50.00
C ILE A 178 18.30 -65.25 51.36
#